data_AF-A0AAE1NWL2-F1
#
_entry.id   AF-A0AAE1NWL2-F1
#
_cell.length_a   1.000
_cell.length_b   1.000
_cell.length_c   1.000
_cell.angle_alpha   90.00
_cell.angle_beta   90.00
_cell.angle_gamma   90.00
#
_symmetry.space_group_name_H-M   'P 1'
#
loop_
_entity.id
_entity.type
_entity.pdbx_description
1 polymer ?
#
loop_
_entity_poly.entity_id
_entity_poly.type
_entity_poly.pdbx_seq_one_letter_code
_entity_poly.pdbx_strand_id
1 'polypeptide(L)'
;MEPKMRIVTGIMQFISWSFATMLYSGWAYLIREWRWLQTFVSLPTLIMIPLLFTIDESPRWLAVVGQHQRALKVLRRAAKLNKVTLPPDQDLLAIMKIIQEQIVNALLPHSGHKIRLITFVMTLDFCIVGMLFFGLTMGANTLGVNLFIYVAISGTVEIPARTILLPITKWFGRKRTVIISYFITAVVLLTQPCIPEGLLL
;
A
#
# COMPACT_ATOMS: atom_id res chain seq x y z
N MET A 1 7.35 14.62 7.45
CA MET A 1 6.45 13.53 7.85
C MET A 1 7.16 12.68 8.90
N GLU A 2 6.69 12.75 10.14
CA GLU A 2 7.24 11.94 11.23
C GLU A 2 7.12 10.43 10.92
N PRO A 3 8.08 9.60 11.38
CA PRO A 3 8.06 8.15 11.14
C PRO A 3 6.76 7.46 11.58
N LYS A 4 6.11 7.95 12.64
CA LYS A 4 4.85 7.40 13.17
C LYS A 4 3.69 7.56 12.19
N MET A 5 3.56 8.74 11.58
CA MET A 5 2.47 9.03 10.63
C MET A 5 2.58 8.21 9.35
N ARG A 6 3.81 7.89 8.90
CA ARG A 6 4.02 7.06 7.70
C ARG A 6 3.42 5.66 7.83
N ILE A 7 3.52 5.08 9.03
CA ILE A 7 2.96 3.75 9.30
C ILE A 7 1.43 3.83 9.26
N VAL A 8 0.84 4.84 9.90
CA VAL A 8 -0.61 5.08 9.93
C VAL A 8 -1.18 5.26 8.52
N THR A 9 -0.55 6.06 7.66
CA THR A 9 -0.99 6.27 6.28
C THR A 9 -1.00 4.96 5.49
N GLY A 10 0.03 4.11 5.65
CA GLY A 10 0.08 2.81 4.99
C GLY A 10 -1.08 1.89 5.41
N ILE A 11 -1.43 1.89 6.69
CA ILE A 11 -2.55 1.07 7.20
C ILE A 11 -3.89 1.58 6.68
N MET A 12 -4.09 2.90 6.65
CA MET A 12 -5.32 3.48 6.11
C MET A 12 -5.54 3.04 4.66
N GLN A 13 -4.48 3.00 3.84
CA GLN A 13 -4.56 2.49 2.48
C GLN A 13 -5.00 1.01 2.44
N PHE A 14 -4.42 0.17 3.29
CA PHE A 14 -4.75 -1.25 3.31
C PHE A 14 -6.14 -1.57 3.87
N ILE A 15 -6.60 -0.83 4.90
CA ILE A 15 -7.98 -0.96 5.40
C ILE A 15 -8.96 -0.50 4.33
N SER A 16 -8.65 0.58 3.60
CA SER A 16 -9.47 1.06 2.49
C SER A 16 -9.59 0.01 1.39
N TRP A 17 -8.50 -0.73 1.10
CA TRP A 17 -8.52 -1.86 0.17
C TRP A 17 -9.48 -2.96 0.63
N SER A 18 -9.36 -3.42 1.87
CA SER A 18 -10.22 -4.48 2.41
C SER A 18 -11.70 -4.07 2.48
N PHE A 19 -11.98 -2.80 2.77
CA PHE A 19 -13.34 -2.27 2.71
C PHE A 19 -13.88 -2.23 1.28
N ALA A 20 -13.05 -1.83 0.31
CA ALA A 20 -13.42 -1.82 -1.10
C ALA A 20 -13.71 -3.23 -1.63
N THR A 21 -12.95 -4.26 -1.23
CA THR A 21 -13.21 -5.65 -1.64
C THR A 21 -14.52 -6.19 -1.06
N MET A 22 -14.83 -5.86 0.20
CA MET A 22 -16.12 -6.20 0.81
C MET A 22 -17.30 -5.55 0.08
N LEU A 23 -17.21 -4.24 -0.19
CA LEU A 23 -18.23 -3.53 -0.96
C LEU A 23 -18.36 -4.09 -2.37
N TYR A 24 -17.25 -4.35 -3.05
CA TYR A 24 -17.23 -4.92 -4.39
C TYR A 24 -17.95 -6.26 -4.44
N SER A 25 -17.74 -7.14 -3.46
CA SER A 25 -18.47 -8.41 -3.37
C SER A 25 -19.99 -8.21 -3.22
N GLY A 26 -20.40 -7.26 -2.36
CA GLY A 26 -21.82 -6.91 -2.20
C GLY A 26 -22.46 -6.41 -3.50
N TRP A 27 -21.77 -5.53 -4.23
CA TRP A 27 -22.23 -5.04 -5.53
C TRP A 27 -22.26 -6.13 -6.60
N ALA A 28 -21.27 -7.03 -6.59
CA ALA A 28 -21.20 -8.14 -7.53
C ALA A 28 -22.33 -9.18 -7.30
N TYR A 29 -22.84 -9.30 -6.06
CA TYR A 29 -24.02 -10.09 -5.76
C TYR A 29 -25.30 -9.47 -6.34
N LEU A 30 -25.44 -8.13 -6.28
CA LEU A 30 -26.61 -7.41 -6.79
C LEU A 30 -26.61 -7.28 -8.32
N ILE A 31 -25.43 -7.04 -8.92
CA ILE A 31 -25.24 -6.79 -10.35
C ILE A 31 -24.44 -7.95 -10.93
N ARG A 32 -25.15 -8.93 -11.49
CA ARG A 32 -24.53 -10.11 -12.14
C ARG A 32 -23.85 -9.79 -13.47
N GLU A 33 -24.26 -8.72 -14.14
CA GLU A 33 -23.67 -8.29 -15.42
C GLU A 33 -22.35 -7.54 -15.20
N TRP A 34 -21.24 -8.17 -15.58
CA TRP A 34 -19.89 -7.66 -15.33
C TRP A 34 -19.63 -6.27 -15.93
N ARG A 35 -20.29 -5.92 -17.05
CA ARG A 35 -20.14 -4.62 -17.71
C ARG A 35 -20.71 -3.47 -16.88
N TRP A 36 -21.86 -3.69 -16.27
CA TRP A 36 -22.50 -2.72 -15.38
C TRP A 36 -21.75 -2.61 -14.06
N LEU A 37 -21.28 -3.73 -13.52
CA LEU A 37 -20.43 -3.75 -12.32
C LEU A 37 -19.14 -2.95 -12.55
N GLN A 38 -18.43 -3.19 -13.65
CA GLN A 38 -17.21 -2.46 -14.02
C GLN A 38 -17.46 -0.96 -14.14
N THR A 39 -18.59 -0.58 -14.74
CA THR A 39 -18.97 0.83 -14.92
C THR A 39 -19.25 1.48 -13.57
N PHE A 40 -20.04 0.85 -12.71
CA PHE A 40 -20.38 1.36 -11.39
C PHE A 40 -19.14 1.55 -10.50
N VAL A 41 -18.17 0.64 -10.57
CA VAL A 41 -16.91 0.73 -9.81
C VAL A 41 -15.96 1.77 -10.39
N SER A 42 -15.98 1.97 -11.72
CA SER A 42 -15.11 2.95 -12.39
C SER A 42 -15.61 4.38 -12.23
N LEU A 43 -16.93 4.61 -12.18
CA LEU A 43 -17.52 5.94 -12.09
C LEU A 43 -16.99 6.78 -10.90
N PRO A 44 -16.90 6.26 -9.66
CA PRO A 44 -16.31 6.98 -8.54
C PRO A 44 -14.84 7.37 -8.75
N THR A 45 -14.08 6.64 -9.57
CA THR A 45 -12.67 6.97 -9.82
C THR A 45 -12.52 8.26 -10.63
N LEU A 46 -13.52 8.64 -11.42
CA LEU A 46 -13.53 9.92 -12.15
C LEU A 46 -13.57 11.13 -11.20
N ILE A 47 -14.09 10.96 -9.97
CA ILE A 47 -14.06 11.99 -8.92
C ILE A 47 -12.62 12.31 -8.50
N MET A 48 -11.67 11.39 -8.71
CA MET A 48 -10.26 11.62 -8.40
C MET A 48 -9.56 12.55 -9.42
N ILE A 49 -10.08 12.68 -10.65
CA ILE A 49 -9.50 13.54 -11.69
C ILE A 49 -9.40 15.01 -11.26
N PRO A 50 -10.47 15.68 -10.78
CA PRO A 50 -10.36 17.06 -10.30
C PRO A 50 -9.46 17.21 -9.07
N LEU A 51 -9.33 16.16 -8.24
CA LEU A 51 -8.43 16.17 -7.09
C LEU A 51 -6.95 16.25 -7.51
N LEU A 52 -6.57 15.67 -8.66
CA LEU A 52 -5.21 15.77 -9.20
C LEU A 52 -4.80 17.22 -9.49
N PHE A 53 -5.74 18.08 -9.92
CA PHE A 53 -5.47 19.50 -10.15
C PHE A 53 -5.45 20.34 -8.88
N THR A 54 -6.06 19.84 -7.80
CA THR A 54 -6.18 20.57 -6.52
C THR A 54 -5.02 20.26 -5.58
N ILE A 55 -4.44 19.05 -5.66
CA ILE A 55 -3.36 18.58 -4.81
C ILE A 55 -2.03 19.13 -5.32
N ASP A 56 -1.33 19.87 -4.47
CA ASP A 56 0.04 20.31 -4.75
C ASP A 56 1.01 19.11 -4.73
N GLU A 57 2.02 19.14 -5.61
CA GLU A 57 3.07 18.12 -5.60
C GLU A 57 3.82 18.05 -4.26
N SER A 58 4.38 16.87 -3.96
CA SER A 58 5.15 16.65 -2.74
C SER A 58 6.33 17.63 -2.63
N PRO A 59 6.45 18.42 -1.55
CA PRO A 59 7.58 19.33 -1.35
C PRO A 59 8.94 18.64 -1.40
N ARG A 60 8.99 17.36 -1.00
CA ARG A 60 10.20 16.55 -1.06
C ARG A 60 10.61 16.26 -2.50
N TRP A 61 9.66 15.94 -3.38
CA TRP A 61 9.93 15.71 -4.80
C TRP A 61 10.43 16.98 -5.48
N LEU A 62 9.74 18.10 -5.25
CA LEU A 62 10.14 19.41 -5.77
C LEU A 62 11.54 19.82 -5.32
N ALA A 63 11.94 19.49 -4.08
CA ALA A 63 13.29 19.72 -3.58
C ALA A 63 14.36 18.89 -4.32
N VAL A 64 14.07 17.64 -4.67
CA VAL A 64 15.00 16.76 -5.40
C VAL A 64 15.17 17.18 -6.86
N VAL A 65 14.07 17.60 -7.51
CA VAL A 65 14.09 18.06 -8.91
C VAL A 65 14.76 19.45 -9.04
N GLY A 66 15.05 20.13 -7.93
CA GLY A 66 15.67 21.45 -7.91
C GLY A 66 14.67 22.62 -8.03
N GLN A 67 13.36 22.35 -8.01
CA GLN A 67 12.31 23.37 -8.02
C GLN A 67 12.06 23.95 -6.62
N HIS A 68 13.10 24.49 -5.96
CA HIS A 68 13.04 24.91 -4.57
C HIS A 68 12.02 26.01 -4.27
N GLN A 69 11.81 26.94 -5.21
CA GLN A 69 10.81 28.02 -5.05
C GLN A 69 9.38 27.50 -5.00
N ARG A 70 9.07 26.49 -5.83
CA ARG A 70 7.76 25.80 -5.78
C ARG A 70 7.62 25.02 -4.49
N ALA A 71 8.66 24.30 -4.06
CA ALA A 71 8.66 23.58 -2.79
C ALA A 71 8.37 24.50 -1.59
N LEU A 72 9.00 25.68 -1.54
CA LEU A 72 8.73 26.70 -0.52
C LEU A 72 7.27 27.17 -0.53
N LYS A 73 6.70 27.43 -1.71
CA LYS A 73 5.30 27.86 -1.85
C LYS A 73 4.34 26.81 -1.27
N VAL A 74 4.56 25.53 -1.59
CA VAL A 74 3.76 24.42 -1.06
C VAL A 74 3.95 24.28 0.46
N LEU A 75 5.19 24.36 0.97
CA LEU A 75 5.45 24.32 2.42
C LEU A 75 4.76 25.45 3.17
N ARG A 76 4.80 26.69 2.65
CA ARG A 76 4.10 27.83 3.25
C ARG A 76 2.59 27.64 3.26
N ARG A 77 2.02 27.13 2.18
CA ARG A 77 0.58 26.81 2.13
C ARG A 77 0.22 25.75 3.16
N ALA A 78 0.99 24.68 3.25
CA ALA A 78 0.81 23.62 4.24
C ALA A 78 0.98 24.13 5.69
N ALA A 79 1.96 25.00 5.94
CA ALA A 79 2.20 25.59 7.25
C ALA A 79 1.07 26.54 7.69
N LYS A 80 0.50 27.32 6.75
CA LYS A 80 -0.70 28.13 7.01
C LYS A 80 -1.90 27.26 7.39
N LEU A 81 -2.12 26.16 6.68
CA LEU A 81 -3.22 25.22 6.97
C LEU A 81 -3.01 24.51 8.31
N ASN A 82 -1.79 24.09 8.61
CA ASN A 82 -1.45 23.39 9.84
C ASN A 82 -1.18 24.33 11.03
N LYS A 83 -1.26 25.65 10.83
CA LYS A 83 -0.97 26.70 11.84
C LYS A 83 0.40 26.52 12.51
N VAL A 84 1.41 26.14 11.74
CA VAL A 84 2.78 25.91 12.21
C VAL A 84 3.68 27.02 11.68
N THR A 85 4.57 27.54 12.52
CA THR A 85 5.59 28.52 12.12
C THR A 85 6.74 27.80 11.41
N LEU A 86 7.13 28.32 10.23
CA LEU A 86 8.26 27.79 9.49
C LEU A 86 9.53 28.58 9.83
N PRO A 87 10.72 27.94 9.77
CA PRO A 87 11.99 28.63 9.79
C PRO A 87 12.11 29.66 8.64
N PRO A 88 13.09 30.57 8.70
CA PRO A 88 13.41 31.49 7.61
C PRO A 88 13.57 30.77 6.27
N ASP A 89 13.13 31.42 5.19
CA ASP A 89 13.19 30.84 3.84
C ASP A 89 14.61 30.42 3.44
N GLN A 90 15.63 31.17 3.91
CA GLN A 90 17.04 30.91 3.61
C GLN A 90 17.50 29.56 4.17
N ASP A 91 17.11 29.23 5.41
CA ASP A 91 17.45 27.97 6.06
C ASP A 91 16.76 26.79 5.38
N LEU A 92 15.48 26.96 5.00
CA LEU A 92 14.73 25.96 4.25
C LEU A 92 15.35 25.68 2.88
N LEU A 93 15.80 26.71 2.16
CA LEU A 93 16.49 26.56 0.88
C LEU A 93 17.84 25.85 1.03
N ALA A 94 18.61 26.18 2.07
CA ALA A 94 19.87 25.52 2.37
C ALA A 94 19.67 24.02 2.63
N ILE A 95 18.67 23.66 3.44
CA ILE A 95 18.30 22.27 3.72
C ILE A 95 17.89 21.55 2.42
N MET A 96 17.08 22.18 1.56
CA MET A 96 16.66 21.56 0.30
C MET A 96 17.82 21.30 -0.65
N LYS A 97 18.80 22.21 -0.73
CA LYS A 97 20.02 22.03 -1.53
C LYS A 97 20.88 20.88 -1.02
N ILE A 98 21.08 20.79 0.31
CA ILE A 98 21.80 19.67 0.93
C ILE A 98 21.13 18.34 0.60
N ILE A 99 19.79 18.28 0.69
CA ILE A 99 19.02 17.07 0.35
C ILE A 99 19.20 16.71 -1.13
N GLN A 100 19.17 17.70 -2.03
CA GLN A 100 19.36 17.48 -3.46
C GLN A 100 20.75 16.93 -3.74
N GLU A 101 21.81 17.55 -3.19
CA GLU A 101 23.19 17.10 -3.36
C GLU A 101 23.41 15.70 -2.80
N GLN A 102 22.89 15.40 -1.60
CA GLN A 102 22.98 14.06 -1.02
C GLN A 102 22.32 13.01 -1.90
N ILE A 103 21.15 13.30 -2.47
CA ILE A 103 20.43 12.36 -3.34
C ILE A 103 21.13 12.20 -4.68
N VAL A 104 21.56 13.30 -5.32
CA VAL A 104 22.31 13.27 -6.57
C VAL A 104 23.62 12.49 -6.41
N ASN A 105 24.34 12.70 -5.30
CA ASN A 105 25.56 11.97 -4.98
C ASN A 105 25.29 10.50 -4.63
N ALA A 106 24.15 10.19 -3.98
CA ALA A 106 23.74 8.81 -3.71
C ALA A 106 23.24 8.06 -4.94
N LEU A 107 22.78 8.77 -5.97
CA LEU A 107 22.41 8.21 -7.27
C LEU A 107 23.64 7.86 -8.12
N LEU A 108 24.85 8.28 -7.73
CA LEU A 108 26.09 7.84 -8.37
C LEU A 108 26.31 6.33 -8.20
N PRO A 109 26.98 5.65 -9.16
CA PRO A 109 27.00 4.19 -9.27
C PRO A 109 27.60 3.44 -8.07
N HIS A 110 28.32 4.14 -7.19
CA HIS A 110 29.19 3.56 -6.16
C HIS A 110 28.44 2.90 -4.99
N SER A 111 27.13 3.15 -4.82
CA SER A 111 26.29 2.53 -3.77
C SER A 111 25.36 1.41 -4.29
N GLY A 112 25.59 0.94 -5.53
CA GLY A 112 24.61 0.17 -6.30
C GLY A 112 24.33 -1.25 -5.81
N HIS A 113 25.32 -2.02 -5.34
CA HIS A 113 25.12 -3.46 -5.11
C HIS A 113 24.10 -3.77 -4.00
N LYS A 114 24.19 -3.09 -2.85
CA LYS A 114 23.26 -3.29 -1.74
C LYS A 114 21.85 -2.81 -2.09
N ILE A 115 21.73 -1.66 -2.74
CA ILE A 115 20.43 -1.10 -3.16
C ILE A 115 19.79 -1.98 -4.23
N ARG A 116 20.55 -2.43 -5.24
CA ARG A 116 20.07 -3.36 -6.27
C ARG A 116 19.59 -4.68 -5.66
N LEU A 117 20.31 -5.23 -4.69
CA LEU A 117 19.89 -6.45 -3.99
C LEU A 117 18.59 -6.23 -3.21
N ILE A 118 18.45 -5.12 -2.49
CA ILE A 118 17.22 -4.79 -1.76
C ILE A 118 16.05 -4.63 -2.74
N THR A 119 16.24 -3.89 -3.83
CA THR A 119 15.20 -3.73 -4.86
C THR A 119 14.82 -5.06 -5.48
N PHE A 120 15.80 -5.91 -5.81
CA PHE A 120 15.55 -7.24 -6.36
C PHE A 120 14.74 -8.12 -5.40
N VAL A 121 15.12 -8.17 -4.12
CA VAL A 121 14.39 -8.92 -3.09
C VAL A 121 12.97 -8.38 -2.92
N MET A 122 12.76 -7.05 -2.94
CA MET A 122 11.43 -6.45 -2.84
C MET A 122 10.57 -6.74 -4.07
N THR A 123 11.16 -6.80 -5.26
CA THR A 123 10.43 -7.20 -6.48
C THR A 123 10.03 -8.67 -6.43
N LEU A 124 10.93 -9.56 -5.99
CA LEU A 124 10.59 -10.97 -5.81
C LEU A 124 9.48 -11.17 -4.78
N ASP A 125 9.54 -10.46 -3.65
CA ASP A 125 8.50 -10.44 -2.62
C ASP A 125 7.15 -10.02 -3.21
N PHE A 126 7.13 -8.94 -4.00
CA PHE A 126 5.91 -8.48 -4.70
C PHE A 126 5.36 -9.55 -5.67
N CYS A 127 6.22 -10.21 -6.45
CA CYS A 127 5.80 -11.28 -7.35
C CYS A 127 5.22 -12.49 -6.60
N ILE A 128 5.84 -12.91 -5.50
CA ILE A 128 5.38 -14.04 -4.69
C ILE A 128 4.02 -13.71 -4.07
N VAL A 129 3.87 -12.55 -3.44
CA VAL A 129 2.58 -12.13 -2.85
C VAL A 129 1.50 -12.01 -3.92
N GLY A 130 1.82 -11.44 -5.09
CA GLY A 130 0.90 -11.34 -6.22
C GLY A 130 0.43 -12.71 -6.69
N MET A 131 1.36 -13.65 -6.89
CA MET A 131 1.04 -15.02 -7.31
C MET A 131 0.17 -15.73 -6.26
N LEU A 132 0.47 -15.58 -4.97
CA LEU A 132 -0.34 -16.15 -3.90
C LEU A 132 -1.75 -15.57 -3.87
N PHE A 133 -1.88 -14.24 -3.99
CA PHE A 133 -3.18 -13.56 -3.98
C PHE A 133 -4.06 -14.00 -5.16
N PHE A 134 -3.52 -13.99 -6.38
CA PHE A 134 -4.25 -14.41 -7.57
C PHE A 134 -4.51 -15.92 -7.58
N GLY A 135 -3.56 -16.73 -7.09
CA GLY A 135 -3.71 -18.17 -6.96
C GLY A 135 -4.87 -18.55 -6.03
N LEU A 136 -4.94 -17.93 -4.85
CA LEU A 136 -6.05 -18.13 -3.91
C LEU A 136 -7.38 -17.65 -4.48
N THR A 137 -7.39 -16.51 -5.17
CA THR A 137 -8.62 -15.94 -5.73
C THR A 137 -9.16 -16.78 -6.90
N MET A 138 -8.29 -17.28 -7.79
CA MET A 138 -8.69 -18.14 -8.91
C MET A 138 -9.11 -19.54 -8.44
N GLY A 139 -8.45 -20.07 -7.40
CA GLY A 139 -8.81 -21.33 -6.75
C GLY A 139 -10.05 -21.25 -5.85
N ALA A 140 -10.60 -20.06 -5.59
CA ALA A 140 -11.78 -19.91 -4.74
C ALA A 140 -13.00 -20.70 -5.26
N ASN A 141 -13.13 -20.86 -6.58
CA ASN A 141 -14.22 -21.61 -7.20
C ASN A 141 -14.14 -23.12 -6.95
N THR A 142 -12.96 -23.67 -6.59
CA THR A 142 -12.81 -25.11 -6.33
C THR A 142 -13.17 -25.50 -4.90
N LEU A 143 -13.42 -24.54 -4.01
CA LEU A 143 -13.72 -24.78 -2.60
C LEU A 143 -15.20 -25.05 -2.32
N GLY A 144 -16.06 -25.15 -3.34
CA GLY A 144 -17.51 -25.38 -3.19
C GLY A 144 -18.31 -24.19 -2.64
N VAL A 145 -17.64 -23.21 -2.01
CA VAL A 145 -18.24 -22.00 -1.45
C VAL A 145 -18.59 -21.00 -2.55
N ASN A 146 -19.71 -20.31 -2.40
CA ASN A 146 -20.09 -19.21 -3.28
C ASN A 146 -19.00 -18.11 -3.31
N LEU A 147 -18.49 -17.80 -4.52
CA LEU A 147 -17.40 -16.85 -4.74
C LEU A 147 -17.61 -15.48 -4.06
N PHE A 148 -18.85 -14.97 -4.04
CA PHE A 148 -19.15 -13.68 -3.42
C PHE A 148 -18.95 -13.74 -1.90
N ILE A 149 -19.41 -14.82 -1.27
CA ILE A 149 -19.24 -15.03 0.17
C ILE A 149 -17.76 -15.20 0.52
N TYR A 150 -17.02 -15.96 -0.30
CA TYR A 150 -15.57 -16.13 -0.12
C TYR A 150 -14.82 -14.79 -0.12
N VAL A 151 -15.08 -13.93 -1.13
CA VAL A 151 -14.42 -12.61 -1.23
C VAL A 151 -14.83 -11.69 -0.08
N ALA A 152 -16.09 -11.74 0.37
CA ALA A 152 -16.57 -10.94 1.50
C ALA A 152 -15.91 -11.35 2.83
N ILE A 153 -15.78 -12.66 3.08
CA ILE A 153 -15.08 -13.19 4.25
C ILE A 153 -13.60 -12.83 4.19
N SER A 154 -12.96 -13.00 3.03
CA SER A 154 -11.56 -12.63 2.82
C SER A 154 -11.29 -11.16 3.16
N GLY A 155 -12.10 -10.24 2.63
CA GLY A 155 -12.00 -8.81 2.96
C GLY A 155 -12.22 -8.52 4.45
N THR A 156 -13.15 -9.23 5.10
CA THR A 156 -13.41 -9.08 6.54
C THR A 156 -12.23 -9.56 7.38
N VAL A 157 -11.59 -10.67 7.01
CA VAL A 157 -10.43 -11.26 7.73
C VAL A 157 -9.18 -10.40 7.58
N GLU A 158 -9.02 -9.71 6.44
CA GLU A 158 -7.88 -8.82 6.23
C GLU A 158 -7.85 -7.62 7.21
N ILE A 159 -9.00 -7.08 7.58
CA ILE A 159 -9.09 -5.92 8.48
C ILE A 159 -8.44 -6.22 9.85
N PRO A 160 -8.90 -7.21 10.65
CA PRO A 160 -8.31 -7.51 11.95
C PRO A 160 -6.87 -8.00 11.81
N ALA A 161 -6.54 -8.77 10.75
CA ALA A 161 -5.18 -9.22 10.51
C ALA A 161 -4.20 -8.05 10.37
N ARG A 162 -4.56 -7.02 9.60
CA ARG A 162 -3.73 -5.81 9.40
C ARG A 162 -3.62 -4.97 10.68
N THR A 163 -4.67 -4.89 11.49
CA THR A 163 -4.66 -4.16 12.77
C THR A 163 -3.73 -4.84 13.78
N ILE A 164 -3.74 -6.18 13.83
CA ILE A 164 -2.90 -7.00 14.74
C ILE A 164 -1.43 -7.03 14.26
N LEU A 165 -1.20 -6.93 12.95
CA LEU A 165 0.17 -6.91 12.39
C LEU A 165 1.00 -5.72 12.91
N LEU A 166 0.33 -4.62 13.26
CA LEU A 166 0.92 -3.36 13.68
C LEU A 166 1.65 -3.43 15.05
N PRO A 167 1.02 -3.88 16.15
CA PRO A 167 1.73 -4.10 17.40
C PRO A 167 2.79 -5.20 17.25
N ILE A 168 2.52 -6.25 16.48
CA ILE A 168 3.48 -7.34 16.26
C ILE A 168 4.76 -6.82 15.58
N THR A 169 4.64 -6.03 14.51
CA THR A 169 5.81 -5.47 13.83
C THR A 169 6.58 -4.47 14.69
N LYS A 170 5.93 -3.77 15.61
CA LYS A 170 6.59 -2.91 16.60
C LYS A 170 7.36 -3.70 17.66
N TRP A 171 6.81 -4.84 18.11
CA TRP A 171 7.41 -5.67 19.17
C TRP A 171 8.49 -6.63 18.65
N PHE A 172 8.21 -7.37 17.58
CA PHE A 172 9.10 -8.42 17.05
C PHE A 172 10.03 -7.93 15.93
N GLY A 173 9.80 -6.71 15.41
CA GLY A 173 10.54 -6.15 14.29
C GLY A 173 10.10 -6.67 12.92
N ARG A 174 10.20 -5.80 11.90
CA ARG A 174 9.63 -6.02 10.56
C ARG A 174 10.07 -7.32 9.87
N LYS A 175 11.37 -7.65 9.89
CA LYS A 175 11.92 -8.79 9.15
C LYS A 175 11.41 -10.13 9.71
N ARG A 176 11.36 -10.27 11.04
CA ARG A 176 10.92 -11.51 11.70
C ARG A 176 9.45 -11.76 11.44
N THR A 177 8.62 -10.72 11.54
CA THR A 177 7.18 -10.83 11.26
C THR A 177 6.92 -11.33 9.84
N VAL A 178 7.65 -10.79 8.84
CA VAL A 178 7.50 -11.22 7.45
C VAL A 178 7.89 -12.68 7.26
N ILE A 179 9.04 -13.11 7.79
CA ILE A 179 9.51 -14.51 7.69
C ILE A 179 8.50 -15.47 8.32
N ILE A 180 8.01 -15.16 9.52
CA ILE A 180 7.02 -15.98 10.22
C ILE A 180 5.71 -16.06 9.42
N SER A 181 5.23 -14.94 8.89
CA SER A 181 4.00 -14.93 8.09
C SER A 181 4.13 -15.78 6.82
N TYR A 182 5.26 -15.72 6.10
CA TYR A 182 5.48 -16.56 4.93
C TYR A 182 5.56 -18.04 5.28
N PHE A 183 6.21 -18.37 6.40
CA PHE A 183 6.30 -19.75 6.86
C PHE A 183 4.93 -20.32 7.21
N ILE A 184 4.09 -19.56 7.92
CA ILE A 184 2.72 -19.96 8.25
C ILE A 184 1.91 -20.16 6.95
N THR A 185 1.96 -19.21 6.01
CA THR A 185 1.26 -19.30 4.73
C THR A 185 1.71 -20.54 3.94
N ALA A 186 3.01 -20.83 3.91
CA ALA A 186 3.53 -22.01 3.23
C ALA A 186 3.00 -23.32 3.84
N VAL A 187 2.97 -23.43 5.18
CA VAL A 187 2.41 -24.60 5.87
C VAL A 187 0.93 -24.77 5.54
N VAL A 188 0.14 -23.69 5.62
CA VAL A 188 -1.31 -23.74 5.32
C VAL A 188 -1.58 -24.21 3.88
N LEU A 189 -0.85 -23.66 2.91
CA LEU A 189 -1.02 -24.04 1.50
C LEU A 189 -0.63 -25.49 1.23
N LEU A 190 0.42 -25.99 1.90
CA LEU A 190 0.83 -27.40 1.78
C LEU A 190 -0.19 -28.36 2.41
N THR A 191 -0.94 -27.92 3.43
CA THR A 191 -2.00 -28.74 4.04
C THR A 191 -3.31 -28.74 3.25
N GLN A 192 -3.54 -27.75 2.37
CA GLN A 192 -4.79 -27.62 1.62
C GLN A 192 -5.15 -28.88 0.80
N PRO A 193 -4.21 -29.56 0.09
CA PRO A 193 -4.52 -30.81 -0.62
C PRO A 193 -4.83 -32.01 0.29
N CYS A 194 -4.50 -31.95 1.58
CA CYS A 194 -4.79 -33.04 2.53
C CYS A 194 -6.21 -32.98 3.10
N ILE A 195 -6.96 -31.90 2.87
CA ILE A 195 -8.33 -31.74 3.37
C ILE A 195 -9.28 -32.42 2.37
N PRO A 196 -10.04 -33.45 2.78
CA PRO A 196 -10.98 -34.13 1.88
C PRO A 196 -12.11 -33.16 1.47
N GLU A 197 -12.52 -33.23 0.21
CA GLU A 197 -13.50 -32.35 -0.46
C GLU A 197 -14.93 -32.38 0.15
N GLY A 198 -15.15 -33.11 1.26
CA GLY A 198 -16.46 -33.27 1.91
C GLY A 198 -16.63 -32.57 3.26
N LEU A 199 -15.67 -31.77 3.74
CA LEU A 199 -15.73 -31.14 5.07
C LEU A 199 -15.96 -29.61 5.05
N LEU A 200 -15.93 -28.97 3.88
CA LEU A 200 -16.20 -27.55 3.72
C LEU A 200 -17.59 -27.39 3.11
N LEU A 201 -18.57 -27.14 3.99
CA LEU A 201 -19.99 -26.80 3.80
C LEU A 201 -20.52 -26.74 2.35
#